data_AF-A0A6J4Q9Y5-F1
#
_entry.id   AF-A0A6J4Q9Y5-F1
#
_cell.length_a   1.000
_cell.length_b   1.000
_cell.length_c   1.000
_cell.angle_alpha   90.00
_cell.angle_beta   90.00
_cell.angle_gamma   90.00
#
_symmetry.space_group_name_H-M   'P 1'
#
loop_
_entity.id
_entity.type
_entity.pdbx_description
1 polymer ?
#
loop_
_entity_poly.entity_id
_entity_poly.type
_entity_poly.pdbx_seq_one_letter_code
_entity_poly.pdbx_strand_id
1 'polypeptide(L)'
;SFCWFSENIGACGDASWPVIPSKQKTLSVPPDSEMVFRYGGQSPPKMEEVGAYSLKKLQETGTFRPDRTLEAHGSGVQRTVPAELPPEEYVLEVSVKEQQNDASYYFRVMVE
;
A
#
# COMPACT_ATOMS: atom_id res chain seq x y z
N SER A 1 -6.61 13.85 -14.91
CA SER A 1 -5.85 14.98 -14.36
C SER A 1 -6.57 15.45 -13.10
N PHE A 2 -5.92 15.41 -11.94
CA PHE A 2 -6.43 16.02 -10.71
C PHE A 2 -5.33 16.94 -10.16
N CYS A 3 -5.70 18.15 -9.77
CA CYS A 3 -4.78 19.13 -9.21
C CYS A 3 -5.26 19.50 -7.82
N TRP A 4 -4.34 19.57 -6.86
CA TRP A 4 -4.64 20.12 -5.55
C TRP A 4 -3.69 21.27 -5.22
N PHE A 5 -4.21 22.21 -4.43
CA PHE A 5 -3.52 23.43 -4.02
C PHE A 5 -3.74 23.61 -2.52
N SER A 6 -2.66 23.76 -1.75
CA SER A 6 -2.74 24.23 -0.35
C SER A 6 -1.69 25.29 -0.09
N GLU A 7 -2.15 26.45 0.40
CA GLU A 7 -1.46 27.66 0.88
C GLU A 7 -0.29 28.23 0.06
N ASN A 8 0.57 27.44 -0.58
CA ASN A 8 1.54 27.85 -1.62
C ASN A 8 2.13 26.66 -2.44
N ILE A 9 1.61 25.44 -2.31
CA ILE A 9 2.10 24.26 -3.04
C ILE A 9 0.95 23.72 -3.90
N GLY A 10 1.16 23.71 -5.21
CA GLY A 10 0.25 23.15 -6.21
C GLY A 10 0.92 22.02 -6.98
N ALA A 11 0.28 20.87 -7.04
CA ALA A 11 0.72 19.74 -7.84
C ALA A 11 -0.43 19.26 -8.74
N CYS A 12 -0.13 19.05 -10.00
CA CYS A 12 -1.03 18.47 -10.97
C CYS A 12 -0.50 17.10 -11.38
N GLY A 13 -1.32 16.07 -11.19
CA GLY A 13 -0.98 14.70 -11.57
C GLY A 13 -1.93 14.18 -12.66
N ASP A 14 -1.36 13.56 -13.68
CA ASP A 14 -2.08 12.80 -14.71
C ASP A 14 -2.13 11.32 -14.35
N ALA A 15 -2.67 11.00 -13.18
CA ALA A 15 -3.20 9.68 -12.84
C ALA A 15 -3.93 9.78 -11.50
N SER A 16 -4.99 8.98 -11.35
CA SER A 16 -5.59 8.65 -10.06
C SER A 16 -4.50 8.05 -9.17
N TRP A 17 -3.91 8.87 -8.32
CA TRP A 17 -3.06 8.41 -7.23
C TRP A 17 -3.98 8.15 -6.03
N PRO A 18 -3.94 6.96 -5.42
CA PRO A 18 -3.07 5.81 -5.71
C PRO A 18 -3.54 5.05 -6.95
N VAL A 19 -2.63 4.28 -7.55
CA VAL A 19 -3.01 3.28 -8.55
C VAL A 19 -3.79 2.19 -7.84
N ILE A 20 -5.13 2.29 -7.83
CA ILE A 20 -6.01 1.27 -7.25
C ILE A 20 -6.01 0.05 -8.20
N PRO A 21 -5.51 -1.13 -7.77
CA PRO A 21 -5.56 -2.31 -8.62
C PRO A 21 -7.00 -2.73 -8.96
N SER A 22 -7.19 -3.28 -10.15
CA SER A 22 -8.48 -3.78 -10.62
C SER A 22 -9.06 -4.85 -9.67
N LYS A 23 -10.39 -4.89 -9.51
CA LYS A 23 -11.08 -5.88 -8.65
C LYS A 23 -10.76 -7.34 -8.98
N GLN A 24 -10.42 -7.63 -10.24
CA GLN A 24 -10.01 -8.98 -10.68
C GLN A 24 -8.67 -9.45 -10.08
N LYS A 25 -7.88 -8.53 -9.52
CA LYS A 25 -6.58 -8.79 -8.87
C LYS A 25 -6.67 -8.73 -7.34
N THR A 26 -7.90 -8.68 -6.78
CA THR A 26 -8.09 -8.67 -5.33
C THR A 26 -7.62 -9.99 -4.73
N LEU A 27 -6.80 -9.91 -3.69
CA LEU A 27 -6.36 -11.05 -2.90
C LEU A 27 -7.26 -11.18 -1.66
N SER A 28 -7.81 -12.36 -1.40
CA SER A 28 -8.48 -12.64 -0.12
C SER A 28 -7.43 -12.91 0.95
N VAL A 29 -7.60 -12.27 2.10
CA VAL A 29 -6.71 -12.33 3.25
C VAL A 29 -7.56 -12.77 4.45
N PRO A 30 -7.41 -14.03 4.90
CA PRO A 30 -8.11 -14.51 6.09
C PRO A 30 -7.72 -13.69 7.33
N PRO A 31 -8.59 -13.64 8.35
CA PRO A 31 -8.24 -13.06 9.64
C PRO A 31 -7.04 -13.82 10.25
N ASP A 32 -6.22 -13.10 11.01
CA ASP A 32 -5.03 -13.62 11.69
C ASP A 32 -3.99 -14.28 10.76
N SER A 33 -4.07 -14.01 9.45
CA SER A 33 -3.10 -14.49 8.47
C SER A 33 -1.93 -13.52 8.29
N GLU A 34 -0.92 -13.98 7.55
CA GLU A 34 0.26 -13.19 7.24
C GLU A 34 0.42 -13.03 5.73
N MET A 35 0.65 -11.80 5.28
CA MET A 35 0.98 -11.49 3.90
C MET A 35 2.50 -11.51 3.73
N VAL A 36 2.99 -12.35 2.81
CA VAL A 36 4.43 -12.54 2.59
C VAL A 36 4.85 -11.90 1.26
N PHE A 37 5.71 -10.89 1.35
CA PHE A 37 6.30 -10.19 0.21
C PHE A 37 7.70 -10.74 -0.05
N ARG A 38 7.94 -11.25 -1.26
CA ARG A 38 9.23 -11.77 -1.71
C ARG A 38 9.78 -10.89 -2.84
N TYR A 39 10.92 -10.29 -2.61
CA TYR A 39 11.57 -9.40 -3.55
C TYR A 39 12.54 -10.19 -4.43
N GLY A 40 12.39 -10.08 -5.76
CA GLY A 40 13.22 -10.80 -6.73
C GLY A 40 14.62 -10.20 -6.97
N GLY A 41 14.95 -9.10 -6.31
CA GLY A 41 16.25 -8.42 -6.46
C GLY A 41 17.41 -9.18 -5.80
N GLN A 42 18.64 -8.90 -6.24
CA GLN A 42 19.86 -9.49 -5.66
C GLN A 42 20.18 -8.96 -4.25
N SER A 43 19.66 -7.78 -3.90
CA SER A 43 19.86 -7.14 -2.60
C SER A 43 18.52 -7.01 -1.86
N PRO A 44 18.51 -7.23 -0.54
CA PRO A 44 17.30 -7.07 0.25
C PRO A 44 16.90 -5.59 0.32
N PRO A 45 15.62 -5.25 0.06
CA PRO A 45 15.16 -3.89 0.22
C PRO A 45 15.14 -3.48 1.69
N LYS A 46 15.38 -2.19 1.92
CA LYS A 46 15.11 -1.55 3.20
C LYS A 46 13.63 -1.15 3.18
N MET A 47 12.77 -2.12 3.52
CA MET A 47 11.34 -1.84 3.64
C MET A 47 11.13 -0.96 4.87
N GLU A 48 10.51 0.20 4.68
CA GLU A 48 10.34 1.19 5.76
C GLU A 48 8.87 1.39 6.15
N GLU A 49 7.87 1.05 5.31
CA GLU A 49 6.46 1.20 5.70
C GLU A 49 5.48 0.40 4.82
N VAL A 50 4.36 -0.03 5.40
CA VAL A 50 3.18 -0.51 4.67
C VAL A 50 1.98 0.33 5.06
N GLY A 51 1.41 1.06 4.10
CA GLY A 51 0.18 1.82 4.29
C GLY A 51 -1.03 1.00 3.88
N ALA A 52 -2.04 0.91 4.74
CA ALA A 52 -3.35 0.34 4.41
C ALA A 52 -4.38 1.46 4.25
N TYR A 53 -5.07 1.46 3.10
CA TYR A 53 -6.08 2.46 2.74
C TYR A 53 -7.42 1.76 2.53
N SER A 54 -8.43 2.08 3.34
CA SER A 54 -9.80 1.60 3.13
C SER A 54 -10.27 2.07 1.76
N LEU A 55 -10.66 1.12 0.92
CA LEU A 55 -11.13 1.45 -0.42
C LEU A 55 -12.47 2.20 -0.35
N LYS A 56 -13.32 1.87 0.61
CA LYS A 56 -14.58 2.57 0.85
C LYS A 56 -14.33 4.02 1.21
N LYS A 57 -13.46 4.29 2.19
CA LYS A 57 -13.14 5.66 2.62
C LYS A 57 -12.48 6.45 1.50
N LEU A 58 -11.56 5.85 0.74
CA LEU A 58 -10.94 6.48 -0.43
C LEU A 58 -11.99 6.93 -1.46
N GLN A 59 -13.02 6.11 -1.71
CA GLN A 59 -14.10 6.44 -2.64
C GLN A 59 -15.04 7.51 -2.10
N GLU A 60 -15.29 7.54 -0.80
CA GLU A 60 -16.18 8.51 -0.15
C GLU A 60 -15.56 9.89 0.04
N THR A 61 -14.30 9.95 0.49
CA THR A 61 -13.65 11.21 0.88
C THR A 61 -12.68 11.74 -0.17
N GLY A 62 -12.19 10.89 -1.08
CA GLY A 62 -11.10 11.22 -2.00
C GLY A 62 -9.77 11.52 -1.30
N THR A 63 -9.66 11.30 0.02
CA THR A 63 -8.44 11.61 0.77
C THR A 63 -7.49 10.43 0.77
N PHE A 64 -6.29 10.63 0.22
CA PHE A 64 -5.26 9.61 0.18
C PHE A 64 -4.35 9.70 1.41
N ARG A 65 -4.88 9.27 2.57
CA ARG A 65 -4.10 9.06 3.80
C ARG A 65 -4.28 7.62 4.25
N PRO A 66 -3.20 6.91 4.64
CA PRO A 66 -3.33 5.56 5.15
C PRO A 66 -4.19 5.60 6.41
N ASP A 67 -5.13 4.68 6.51
CA ASP A 67 -5.94 4.48 7.72
C ASP A 67 -5.12 3.80 8.81
N ARG A 68 -4.18 2.94 8.39
CA ARG A 68 -3.27 2.22 9.27
C ARG A 68 -1.91 2.06 8.60
N THR A 69 -0.86 2.23 9.37
CA THR A 69 0.47 1.75 9.01
C THR A 69 0.65 0.37 9.62
N LEU A 70 1.08 -0.61 8.82
CA LEU A 70 1.34 -1.98 9.25
C LEU A 70 2.84 -2.18 9.43
N GLU A 71 3.20 -2.81 10.55
CA GLU A 71 4.57 -3.20 10.82
C GLU A 71 4.95 -4.42 9.98
N ALA A 72 6.08 -4.31 9.29
CA ALA A 72 6.62 -5.42 8.52
C ALA A 72 7.76 -6.10 9.29
N HIS A 73 7.68 -7.41 9.44
CA HIS A 73 8.68 -8.22 10.13
C HIS A 73 9.46 -9.11 9.15
N GLY A 74 10.60 -9.65 9.60
CA GLY A 74 11.47 -10.53 8.81
C GLY A 74 12.83 -9.91 8.49
N SER A 75 13.61 -10.54 7.60
CA SER A 75 14.92 -10.09 7.17
C SER A 75 15.24 -10.54 5.74
N GLY A 76 16.16 -9.84 5.08
CA GLY A 76 16.57 -10.18 3.72
C GLY A 76 15.51 -9.83 2.67
N VAL A 77 15.32 -10.74 1.70
CA VAL A 77 14.42 -10.57 0.54
C VAL A 77 12.96 -10.95 0.85
N GLN A 78 12.66 -11.36 2.08
CA GLN A 78 11.31 -11.70 2.50
C GLN A 78 10.88 -10.79 3.64
N ARG A 79 9.67 -10.25 3.52
CA ARG A 79 9.00 -9.45 4.55
C ARG A 79 7.61 -10.01 4.77
N THR A 80 7.19 -10.03 6.02
CA THR A 80 5.90 -10.52 6.45
C THR A 80 5.14 -9.38 7.08
N VAL A 81 3.89 -9.21 6.70
CA VAL A 81 2.99 -8.18 7.23
C VAL A 81 1.78 -8.90 7.82
N PRO A 82 1.52 -8.76 9.13
CA PRO A 82 0.35 -9.37 9.75
C PRO A 82 -0.92 -8.70 9.22
N ALA A 83 -1.93 -9.51 8.93
CA ALA A 83 -3.25 -9.05 8.47
C ALA A 83 -4.13 -8.58 9.64
N GLU A 84 -3.57 -7.83 10.57
CA GLU A 84 -4.30 -7.21 11.69
C GLU A 84 -5.08 -5.98 11.19
N LEU A 85 -6.01 -6.21 10.27
CA LEU A 85 -6.92 -5.21 9.74
C LEU A 85 -8.36 -5.65 10.02
N PRO A 86 -9.28 -4.71 10.27
CA PRO A 86 -10.71 -5.04 10.30
C PRO A 86 -11.17 -5.65 8.96
N PRO A 87 -12.25 -6.45 8.93
CA PRO A 87 -12.79 -6.99 7.69
C PRO A 87 -13.29 -5.89 6.74
N GLU A 88 -12.60 -5.69 5.61
CA GLU A 88 -12.91 -4.69 4.58
C GLU A 88 -12.03 -4.89 3.32
N GLU A 89 -12.34 -4.18 2.23
CA GLU A 89 -11.41 -4.00 1.10
C GLU A 89 -10.41 -2.87 1.37
N TYR A 90 -9.12 -3.19 1.23
CA TYR A 90 -8.03 -2.24 1.33
C TYR A 90 -7.20 -2.17 0.04
N VAL A 91 -6.58 -1.02 -0.18
CA VAL A 91 -5.37 -0.91 -0.99
C VAL A 91 -4.19 -0.91 -0.02
N LEU A 92 -3.23 -1.81 -0.21
CA LEU A 92 -1.97 -1.80 0.50
C LEU A 92 -0.91 -1.13 -0.37
N GLU A 93 -0.29 -0.08 0.13
CA GLU A 93 0.93 0.50 -0.41
C GLU A 93 2.13 -0.08 0.33
N VAL A 94 2.98 -0.79 -0.39
CA VAL A 94 4.24 -1.32 0.10
C VAL A 94 5.35 -0.43 -0.40
N SER A 95 5.89 0.40 0.50
CA SER A 95 6.94 1.37 0.20
C SER A 95 8.31 0.75 0.47
N VAL A 96 9.08 0.62 -0.60
CA VAL A 96 10.41 0.03 -0.61
C VAL A 96 11.43 1.13 -0.85
N LYS A 97 12.38 1.28 0.08
CA LYS A 97 13.56 2.11 -0.14
C LYS A 97 14.71 1.24 -0.61
N GLU A 98 15.16 1.47 -1.83
CA GLU A 98 16.42 0.91 -2.33
C GLU A 98 17.51 1.99 -2.28
N GLN A 99 18.78 1.58 -2.32
CA GLN A 99 19.92 2.51 -2.20
C GLN A 99 19.92 3.63 -3.25
N GLN A 100 19.26 3.42 -4.39
CA GLN A 100 19.28 4.36 -5.52
C GLN A 100 17.89 4.81 -5.97
N ASN A 101 16.81 4.15 -5.54
CA ASN A 101 15.46 4.51 -5.93
C ASN A 101 14.42 4.02 -4.93
N ASP A 102 13.43 4.86 -4.64
CA ASP A 102 12.26 4.46 -3.86
C ASP A 102 11.18 3.91 -4.80
N ALA A 103 10.49 2.86 -4.39
CA ALA A 103 9.43 2.22 -5.16
C ALA A 103 8.22 1.92 -4.27
N SER A 104 7.02 2.24 -4.76
CA SER A 104 5.75 1.86 -4.12
C SER A 104 5.03 0.79 -4.95
N TYR A 105 4.61 -0.29 -4.29
CA TYR A 105 3.79 -1.33 -4.89
C TYR A 105 2.38 -1.31 -4.29
N TYR A 106 1.36 -1.40 -5.15
CA TYR A 106 -0.05 -1.34 -4.72
C TYR A 106 -0.72 -2.70 -4.89
N PHE A 107 -1.33 -3.19 -3.82
CA PHE A 107 -2.10 -4.44 -3.80
C PHE A 107 -3.53 -4.14 -3.36
N ARG A 108 -4.51 -4.81 -3.98
CA ARG A 108 -5.89 -4.76 -3.51
C ARG A 108 -6.15 -6.03 -2.71
N VAL A 109 -6.58 -5.88 -1.47
CA VAL A 109 -6.86 -7.01 -0.57
C VAL A 109 -8.28 -6.92 -0.04
N MET A 110 -8.88 -8.07 0.20
CA MET A 110 -10.13 -8.21 0.95
C MET A 110 -9.79 -8.96 2.23
N VAL A 111 -10.01 -8.32 3.38
CA VAL A 111 -9.87 -8.96 4.68
C VAL A 111 -11.22 -9.56 5.07
N GLU A 112 -11.24 -10.85 5.39
CA GLU A 112 -12.46 -11.63 5.72
C GLU A 112 -12.92 -11.49 7.17
#